data_AF-A0A8J7G1N1-F1
#
_entry.id   AF-A0A8J7G1N1-F1
#
_cell.length_a   1.000
_cell.length_b   1.000
_cell.length_c   1.000
_cell.angle_alpha   90.00
_cell.angle_beta   90.00
_cell.angle_gamma   90.00
#
_symmetry.space_group_name_H-M   'P 1'
#
loop_
_entity.id
_entity.type
_entity.pdbx_description
1 polymer ?
#
loop_
_entity_poly.entity_id
_entity_poly.type
_entity_poly.pdbx_seq_one_letter_code
_entity_poly.pdbx_strand_id
1 'polypeptide(L)'
;MAGCQSSAPTEFEQLKPYYASYVGDNSAMGAIVHLTPGSDYFKQMALTETSITLCYEAPPITSKEQQEAYNRWKPERAFAYNAAVFFLLVQNLETITFEWTNDLGMTDTYVESKEAFFEAYPELHELASERLMEQYLEKAHTLFHAS
;
A
#
# COMPACT_ATOMS: atom_id res chain seq x y z
N MET A 1 -35.05 20.07 11.45
CA MET A 1 -33.62 20.24 11.75
C MET A 1 -32.90 19.12 11.02
N ALA A 2 -32.21 19.44 9.91
CA ALA A 2 -31.45 18.45 9.15
C ALA A 2 -30.12 18.23 9.89
N GLY A 3 -29.95 17.06 10.49
CA GLY A 3 -28.69 16.67 11.10
C GLY A 3 -27.69 16.34 9.99
N CYS A 4 -26.62 17.12 9.89
CA CYS A 4 -25.45 16.76 9.11
C CYS A 4 -24.85 15.48 9.72
N GLN A 5 -25.16 14.33 9.14
CA GLN A 5 -24.35 13.14 9.32
C GLN A 5 -23.14 13.31 8.40
N SER A 6 -22.05 13.88 8.92
CA SER A 6 -20.76 13.75 8.25
C SER A 6 -20.31 12.29 8.42
N SER A 7 -20.62 11.45 7.44
CA SER A 7 -19.97 10.14 7.34
C SER A 7 -18.46 10.34 7.25
N ALA A 8 -17.68 9.51 7.96
CA ALA A 8 -16.23 9.52 7.81
C ALA A 8 -15.87 9.30 6.33
N PRO A 9 -14.82 9.96 5.82
CA PRO A 9 -14.42 9.81 4.43
C PRO A 9 -14.00 8.37 4.15
N THR A 10 -14.39 7.86 2.99
CA THR A 10 -13.99 6.53 2.51
C THR A 10 -12.47 6.46 2.27
N GLU A 11 -11.90 5.25 2.22
CA GLU A 11 -10.48 5.05 1.89
C GLU A 11 -10.10 5.72 0.56
N PHE A 12 -10.97 5.62 -0.44
CA PHE A 12 -10.82 6.32 -1.72
C PHE A 12 -10.72 7.84 -1.56
N GLU A 13 -11.64 8.45 -0.79
CA GLU A 13 -11.65 9.89 -0.56
C GLU A 13 -10.39 10.35 0.20
N GLN A 14 -9.82 9.48 1.04
CA GLN A 14 -8.58 9.74 1.76
C GLN A 14 -7.34 9.62 0.86
N LEU A 15 -7.34 8.73 -0.14
CA LEU A 15 -6.21 8.54 -1.06
C LEU A 15 -6.18 9.55 -2.22
N LYS A 16 -7.34 10.04 -2.66
CA LYS A 16 -7.50 10.98 -3.79
C LYS A 16 -6.59 12.21 -3.75
N PRO A 17 -6.33 12.87 -2.60
CA PRO A 17 -5.45 14.03 -2.53
C PRO A 17 -4.00 13.74 -2.93
N TYR A 18 -3.57 12.48 -2.89
CA TYR A 18 -2.20 12.05 -3.22
C TYR A 18 -2.03 11.57 -4.66
N TYR A 19 -3.08 11.70 -5.49
CA TYR A 19 -2.95 11.42 -6.91
C TYR A 19 -1.93 12.37 -7.54
N ALA A 20 -1.14 11.85 -8.47
CA ALA A 20 -0.08 12.60 -9.15
C ALA A 20 1.09 13.04 -8.24
N SER A 21 1.26 12.43 -7.06
CA SER A 21 2.47 12.58 -6.23
C SER A 21 3.73 12.03 -6.92
N TYR A 22 4.89 12.31 -6.34
CA TYR A 22 6.19 11.85 -6.80
C TYR A 22 7.02 11.32 -5.62
N VAL A 23 7.97 10.42 -5.89
CA VAL A 23 8.76 9.74 -4.84
C VAL A 23 9.45 10.71 -3.87
N GLY A 24 9.91 11.88 -4.36
CA GLY A 24 10.53 12.92 -3.53
C GLY A 24 9.60 13.74 -2.64
N ASP A 25 8.28 13.52 -2.67
CA ASP A 25 7.33 14.13 -1.74
C ASP A 25 7.20 13.26 -0.48
N ASN A 26 8.15 13.43 0.45
CA ASN A 26 8.18 12.67 1.69
C ASN A 26 6.86 12.74 2.49
N SER A 27 6.13 13.87 2.40
CA SER A 27 4.88 14.06 3.11
C SER A 27 3.77 13.23 2.49
N ALA A 28 3.65 13.23 1.16
CA ALA A 28 2.72 12.37 0.45
C ALA A 28 3.05 10.89 0.63
N MET A 29 4.33 10.51 0.54
CA MET A 29 4.75 9.11 0.71
C MET A 29 4.36 8.58 2.09
N GLY A 30 4.67 9.33 3.15
CA GLY A 30 4.30 8.94 4.51
C GLY A 30 2.79 8.86 4.73
N ALA A 31 2.03 9.78 4.13
CA ALA A 31 0.58 9.75 4.23
C ALA A 31 -0.04 8.54 3.50
N ILE A 32 0.45 8.19 2.30
CA ILE A 32 0.00 6.98 1.59
C ILE A 32 0.29 5.74 2.44
N VAL A 33 1.50 5.61 3.00
CA VAL A 33 1.84 4.49 3.89
C VAL A 33 0.84 4.36 5.03
N HIS A 34 0.46 5.46 5.68
CA HIS A 34 -0.49 5.45 6.79
C HIS A 34 -1.92 5.07 6.40
N LEU A 35 -2.29 5.27 5.14
CA LEU A 35 -3.60 4.88 4.61
C LEU A 35 -3.63 3.43 4.11
N THR A 36 -2.48 2.82 3.85
CA THR A 36 -2.38 1.43 3.38
C THR A 36 -2.31 0.39 4.51
N PRO A 37 -2.79 -0.85 4.29
CA PRO A 37 -2.63 -1.96 5.22
C PRO A 37 -1.20 -2.18 5.70
N GLY A 38 -1.05 -2.40 7.02
CA GLY A 38 0.26 -2.64 7.66
C GLY A 38 0.95 -1.39 8.19
N SER A 39 0.28 -0.23 8.13
CA SER A 39 0.80 1.03 8.66
C SER A 39 1.22 0.97 10.14
N ASP A 40 0.53 0.17 10.96
CA ASP A 40 0.89 -0.06 12.37
C ASP A 40 2.26 -0.74 12.55
N TYR A 41 2.74 -1.44 11.53
CA TYR A 41 4.04 -2.11 11.52
C TYR A 41 5.10 -1.32 10.76
N PHE A 42 4.75 -0.19 10.16
CA PHE A 42 5.69 0.61 9.40
C PHE A 42 6.76 1.22 10.32
N LYS A 43 8.02 1.02 9.94
CA LYS A 43 9.17 1.50 10.71
C LYS A 43 9.80 2.71 10.05
N GLN A 44 10.11 2.60 8.76
CA GLN A 44 10.85 3.60 8.02
C GLN A 44 10.69 3.39 6.51
N MET A 45 11.02 4.43 5.74
CA MET A 45 11.12 4.35 4.29
C MET A 45 12.42 4.98 3.79
N ALA A 46 12.93 4.45 2.69
CA ALA A 46 14.01 5.04 1.91
C ALA A 46 13.48 5.40 0.51
N LEU A 47 13.84 6.59 0.05
CA LEU A 47 13.35 7.17 -1.20
C LEU A 47 14.54 7.46 -2.11
N THR A 48 14.39 7.13 -3.39
CA THR A 48 15.33 7.52 -4.46
C THR A 48 14.61 8.38 -5.50
N GLU A 49 15.21 8.59 -6.67
CA GLU A 49 14.55 9.33 -7.75
C GLU A 49 13.32 8.61 -8.31
N THR A 50 13.33 7.28 -8.36
CA THR A 50 12.27 6.47 -8.99
C THR A 50 11.90 5.21 -8.21
N SER A 51 12.45 5.01 -7.02
CA SER A 51 12.15 3.85 -6.19
C SER A 51 11.90 4.19 -4.73
N ILE A 52 11.11 3.34 -4.08
CA ILE A 52 10.82 3.41 -2.65
C ILE A 52 11.09 2.05 -2.00
N THR A 53 11.73 2.07 -0.85
CA THR A 53 11.81 0.92 0.06
C THR A 53 11.00 1.22 1.30
N LEU A 54 10.03 0.38 1.62
CA LEU A 54 9.19 0.45 2.81
C LEU A 54 9.60 -0.67 3.76
N CYS A 55 10.12 -0.31 4.94
CA CYS A 55 10.52 -1.26 5.96
C CYS A 55 9.44 -1.36 7.03
N TYR A 56 9.07 -2.59 7.36
CA TYR A 56 8.06 -2.95 8.34
C TYR A 56 8.68 -3.90 9.36
N GLU A 57 8.25 -3.80 10.62
CA GLU A 57 8.77 -4.63 11.70
C GLU A 57 7.62 -5.16 12.56
N ALA A 58 7.58 -6.48 12.75
CA ALA A 58 6.64 -7.11 13.64
C ALA A 58 7.00 -6.77 15.09
N PRO A 59 6.04 -6.32 15.91
CA PRO A 59 6.24 -6.32 17.34
C PRO A 59 6.41 -7.77 17.83
N PRO A 60 7.11 -8.00 18.95
CA PRO A 60 7.18 -9.31 19.56
C PRO A 60 5.77 -9.88 19.77
N ILE A 61 5.50 -11.08 19.22
CA ILE A 61 4.19 -11.72 19.38
C ILE A 61 4.16 -12.35 20.77
N THR A 62 3.45 -11.71 21.69
CA THR A 62 3.36 -12.13 23.10
C THR A 62 1.97 -12.66 23.47
N SER A 63 1.00 -12.57 22.56
CA SER A 63 -0.39 -12.98 22.80
C SER A 63 -1.03 -13.61 21.56
N LYS A 64 -2.08 -14.41 21.82
CA LYS A 64 -2.89 -15.02 20.75
C LYS A 64 -3.59 -13.97 19.88
N GLU A 65 -4.02 -12.86 20.46
CA GLU A 65 -4.64 -11.76 19.74
C GLU A 65 -3.68 -11.09 18.73
N GLN A 66 -2.41 -10.89 19.13
CA GLN A 66 -1.36 -10.42 18.23
C GLN A 66 -1.07 -11.42 17.11
N GLN A 67 -1.06 -12.73 17.41
CA GLN A 67 -0.91 -13.77 16.40
C GLN A 67 -2.09 -13.78 15.40
N GLU A 68 -3.32 -13.59 15.88
CA GLU A 68 -4.52 -13.50 15.03
C GLU A 68 -4.54 -12.23 14.19
N ALA A 69 -4.08 -11.09 14.73
CA ALA A 69 -3.87 -9.86 13.94
C ALA A 69 -2.81 -10.06 12.83
N TYR A 70 -1.68 -10.68 13.16
CA TYR A 70 -0.63 -11.03 12.19
C TYR A 70 -1.16 -11.94 11.06
N ASN A 71 -1.87 -13.00 11.41
CA ASN A 71 -2.43 -13.96 10.45
C ASN A 71 -3.49 -13.33 9.52
N ARG A 72 -4.15 -12.26 9.95
CA ARG A 72 -5.12 -11.51 9.13
C ARG A 72 -4.43 -10.58 8.14
N TRP A 73 -3.28 -10.02 8.49
CA TRP A 73 -2.59 -9.04 7.67
C TRP A 73 -1.81 -9.64 6.49
N LYS A 74 -1.26 -10.87 6.63
CA LYS A 74 -0.47 -11.59 5.61
C LYS A 74 0.35 -10.66 4.68
N PRO A 75 1.62 -10.35 5.02
CA PRO A 75 2.44 -9.32 4.34
C PRO A 75 2.37 -9.39 2.81
N GLU A 76 2.45 -10.59 2.23
CA GLU A 76 2.38 -10.83 0.78
C GLU A 76 1.14 -10.21 0.11
N ARG A 77 -0.04 -10.33 0.73
CA ARG A 77 -1.30 -9.80 0.18
C ARG A 77 -1.40 -8.29 0.38
N ALA A 78 -0.95 -7.80 1.53
CA ALA A 78 -0.88 -6.38 1.80
C ALA A 78 0.06 -5.69 0.80
N PHE A 79 1.22 -6.28 0.49
CA PHE A 79 2.21 -5.69 -0.41
C PHE A 79 1.72 -5.59 -1.85
N ALA A 80 0.95 -6.55 -2.35
CA ALA A 80 0.34 -6.45 -3.69
C ALA A 80 -0.65 -5.28 -3.79
N TYR A 81 -1.53 -5.12 -2.78
CA TYR A 81 -2.44 -3.98 -2.73
C TYR A 81 -1.68 -2.65 -2.57
N ASN A 82 -0.72 -2.59 -1.65
CA ASN A 82 0.08 -1.39 -1.42
C ASN A 82 0.86 -1.00 -2.69
N ALA A 83 1.45 -1.96 -3.40
CA ALA A 83 2.12 -1.71 -4.67
C ALA A 83 1.17 -1.08 -5.70
N ALA A 84 -0.06 -1.61 -5.82
CA ALA A 84 -1.09 -1.04 -6.70
C ALA A 84 -1.38 0.43 -6.34
N VAL A 85 -1.61 0.72 -5.05
CA VAL A 85 -1.86 2.08 -4.56
C VAL A 85 -0.69 3.02 -4.92
N PHE A 86 0.55 2.58 -4.65
CA PHE A 86 1.73 3.37 -4.95
C PHE A 86 1.93 3.62 -6.45
N PHE A 87 1.76 2.60 -7.30
CA PHE A 87 1.89 2.76 -8.76
C PHE A 87 0.81 3.63 -9.38
N LEU A 88 -0.38 3.67 -8.79
CA LEU A 88 -1.47 4.56 -9.20
C LEU A 88 -1.21 6.02 -8.82
N LEU A 89 -0.76 6.25 -7.58
CA LEU A 89 -0.67 7.59 -7.00
C LEU A 89 0.65 8.29 -7.31
N VAL A 90 1.75 7.53 -7.45
CA VAL A 90 3.11 8.07 -7.58
C VAL A 90 3.60 7.94 -9.02
N GLN A 91 3.72 9.06 -9.72
CA GLN A 91 3.88 9.08 -11.17
C GLN A 91 5.22 8.48 -11.63
N ASN A 92 6.31 8.88 -10.98
CA ASN A 92 7.68 8.51 -11.32
C ASN A 92 8.18 7.25 -10.60
N LEU A 93 7.29 6.53 -9.91
CA LEU A 93 7.65 5.31 -9.23
C LEU A 93 7.76 4.15 -10.22
N GLU A 94 8.95 3.57 -10.33
CA GLU A 94 9.26 2.43 -11.20
C GLU A 94 9.40 1.13 -10.41
N THR A 95 9.85 1.21 -9.15
CA THR A 95 10.09 0.03 -8.32
C THR A 95 9.77 0.30 -6.87
N ILE A 96 9.04 -0.62 -6.24
CA ILE A 96 8.76 -0.63 -4.81
C ILE A 96 9.35 -1.88 -4.18
N THR A 97 10.03 -1.69 -3.05
CA THR A 97 10.57 -2.76 -2.22
C THR A 97 9.87 -2.74 -0.87
N PHE A 98 9.38 -3.90 -0.43
CA PHE A 98 8.86 -4.10 0.91
C PHE A 98 9.84 -5.00 1.68
N GLU A 99 10.31 -4.51 2.82
CA GLU A 99 11.13 -5.29 3.76
C GLU A 99 10.29 -5.58 5.00
N TRP A 100 10.10 -6.86 5.32
CA TRP A 100 9.36 -7.30 6.50
C TRP A 100 10.31 -8.00 7.46
N THR A 101 10.58 -7.38 8.61
CA THR A 101 11.32 -8.00 9.70
C THR A 101 10.34 -8.65 10.69
N ASN A 102 10.42 -9.97 10.86
CA ASN A 102 9.58 -10.68 11.84
C ASN A 102 10.10 -10.53 13.28
N ASP A 103 9.36 -11.11 14.23
CA ASP A 103 9.67 -11.05 15.67
C ASP A 103 10.96 -11.77 16.07
N LEU A 104 11.50 -12.61 15.18
CA LEU A 104 12.80 -13.27 15.32
C LEU A 104 13.96 -12.45 14.72
N GLY A 105 13.67 -11.26 14.17
CA GLY A 105 14.65 -10.40 13.51
C GLY A 105 15.06 -10.87 12.12
N MET A 106 14.33 -11.81 11.51
CA MET A 106 14.58 -12.23 10.13
C MET A 106 13.82 -11.33 9.17
N THR A 107 14.50 -10.86 8.12
CA THR A 107 13.92 -9.96 7.12
C THR A 107 13.65 -10.67 5.81
N ASP A 108 12.40 -10.61 5.36
CA ASP A 108 11.97 -11.00 4.03
C ASP A 108 11.88 -9.74 3.13
N THR A 109 12.29 -9.86 1.88
CA THR A 109 12.29 -8.75 0.92
C THR A 109 11.44 -9.10 -0.29
N TYR A 110 10.50 -8.21 -0.61
CA TYR A 110 9.62 -8.30 -1.77
C TYR A 110 9.89 -7.11 -2.67
N VAL A 111 10.20 -7.35 -3.94
CA VAL A 111 10.48 -6.29 -4.91
C VAL A 111 9.47 -6.42 -6.03
N GLU A 112 8.81 -5.31 -6.36
CA GLU A 112 7.84 -5.24 -7.45
C GLU A 112 8.19 -4.06 -8.35
N SER A 113 8.26 -4.29 -9.66
CA SER A 113 8.41 -3.22 -10.64
C SER A 113 7.05 -2.85 -11.22
N LYS A 114 6.88 -1.59 -11.61
CA LYS A 114 5.62 -1.11 -12.21
C LYS A 114 5.29 -1.87 -13.50
N GLU A 115 6.32 -2.17 -14.29
CA GLU A 115 6.20 -2.96 -15.52
C GLU A 115 5.71 -4.38 -15.24
N ALA A 116 6.38 -5.11 -14.34
CA ALA A 116 6.02 -6.49 -14.01
C ALA A 116 4.63 -6.56 -13.36
N PHE A 117 4.30 -5.60 -12.50
CA PHE A 117 2.99 -5.50 -11.88
C PHE A 117 1.88 -5.35 -12.93
N PHE A 118 2.04 -4.44 -13.90
CA PHE A 118 1.04 -4.23 -14.94
C PHE A 118 1.02 -5.33 -16.01
N GLU A 119 2.10 -6.09 -16.19
CA GLU A 119 2.08 -7.33 -16.96
C GLU A 119 1.24 -8.42 -16.26
N ALA A 120 1.36 -8.53 -14.93
CA ALA A 120 0.58 -9.47 -14.12
C ALA A 120 -0.90 -9.05 -13.96
N TYR A 121 -1.19 -7.75 -13.95
CA TYR A 121 -2.51 -7.17 -13.75
C TYR A 121 -2.88 -6.16 -14.85
N PRO A 122 -3.06 -6.62 -16.10
CA PRO A 122 -3.30 -5.74 -17.25
C PRO A 122 -4.58 -4.90 -17.12
N GLU A 123 -5.60 -5.39 -16.40
CA GLU A 123 -6.81 -4.62 -16.13
C GLU A 123 -6.56 -3.40 -15.25
N LEU A 124 -5.61 -3.49 -14.30
CA LEU A 124 -5.22 -2.35 -13.48
C LEU A 124 -4.46 -1.33 -14.33
N HIS A 125 -3.67 -1.79 -15.31
CA HIS A 125 -2.99 -0.91 -16.25
C HIS A 125 -3.99 -0.11 -17.12
N GLU A 126 -5.04 -0.77 -17.62
CA GLU A 126 -6.12 -0.13 -18.38
C GLU A 126 -6.83 0.94 -17.52
N LEU A 127 -7.27 0.58 -16.31
CA LEU A 127 -7.95 1.50 -15.40
C LEU A 127 -7.07 2.70 -14.99
N ALA A 128 -5.78 2.48 -14.75
CA ALA A 128 -4.82 3.55 -14.47
C ALA A 128 -4.66 4.49 -15.67
N SER A 129 -4.58 3.94 -16.89
CA SER A 129 -4.44 4.69 -18.13
C SER A 129 -5.68 5.55 -18.43
N GLU A 130 -6.87 5.02 -18.13
CA GLU A 130 -8.14 5.75 -18.24
C GLU A 130 -8.40 6.72 -17.08
N ARG A 131 -7.52 6.77 -16.08
CA ARG A 131 -7.64 7.58 -14.86
C ARG A 131 -8.89 7.26 -14.05
N LEU A 132 -9.34 6.01 -14.09
CA LEU A 132 -10.49 5.50 -13.35
C LEU A 132 -10.08 5.07 -11.94
N MET A 133 -9.68 6.03 -11.11
CA MET A 133 -9.06 5.77 -9.80
C MET A 133 -9.95 4.95 -8.85
N GLU A 134 -11.26 5.21 -8.81
CA GLU A 134 -12.19 4.46 -7.95
C GLU A 134 -12.22 2.98 -8.34
N GLN A 135 -12.45 2.70 -9.63
CA GLN A 135 -12.50 1.33 -10.15
C GLN A 135 -11.15 0.62 -10.02
N TYR A 136 -10.04 1.35 -10.21
CA TYR A 136 -8.70 0.84 -9.97
C TYR A 136 -8.55 0.36 -8.53
N LEU A 137 -8.92 1.19 -7.55
CA LEU A 137 -8.76 0.86 -6.13
C LEU A 137 -9.72 -0.25 -5.69
N GLU A 138 -10.96 -0.24 -6.16
CA GLU A 138 -11.91 -1.34 -5.94
C GLU A 138 -11.37 -2.67 -6.48
N LYS A 139 -10.78 -2.65 -7.68
CA LYS A 139 -10.15 -3.84 -8.27
C LYS A 139 -8.89 -4.25 -7.50
N ALA A 140 -8.04 -3.30 -7.12
CA ALA A 140 -6.82 -3.55 -6.34
C ALA A 140 -7.15 -4.16 -4.97
N HIS A 141 -8.23 -3.77 -4.32
CA HIS A 141 -8.69 -4.39 -3.06
C HIS A 141 -8.93 -5.90 -3.20
N THR A 142 -9.28 -6.40 -4.39
CA THR A 142 -9.43 -7.84 -4.62
C THR A 142 -8.11 -8.60 -4.49
N LEU A 143 -6.96 -7.95 -4.71
CA LEU A 143 -5.62 -8.54 -4.50
C LEU A 143 -5.37 -8.84 -3.03
N PHE A 144 -5.92 -8.01 -2.13
CA PHE A 144 -5.83 -8.20 -0.69
C PHE A 144 -6.71 -9.36 -0.20
N HIS A 145 -7.86 -9.59 -0.86
CA HIS A 145 -8.88 -10.57 -0.45
C HIS A 145 -8.90 -11.88 -1.24
N ALA A 146 -8.08 -12.04 -2.29
CA ALA A 146 -8.01 -13.27 -3.06
C ALA A 146 -7.66 -14.46 -2.14
N SER A 147 -8.56 -15.46 -2.12
CA SER A 147 -8.55 -16.58 -1.17
C SER A 147 -7.60 -17.68 -1.61
#